data_AF-A0A2D4PJQ2-F1
#
_entry.id   AF-A0A2D4PJQ2-F1
#
_cell.length_a   1.000
_cell.length_b   1.000
_cell.length_c   1.000
_cell.angle_alpha   90.00
_cell.angle_beta   90.00
_cell.angle_gamma   90.00
#
_symmetry.space_group_name_H-M   'P 1'
#
loop_
_entity.id
_entity.type
_entity.pdbx_description
1 polymer ?
#
loop_
_entity_poly.entity_id
_entity_poly.type
_entity_poly.pdbx_seq_one_letter_code
_entity_poly.pdbx_strand_id
1 'polypeptide(L)'
;ILELYNPNDVFDHLRDIALTLCSDKVSEVRWISFKLAVAILQKFYAYNATSLGLNFINELIMRFRHCSKWIGRQAFAFICQAVVEEECMPVDQFVEHLLPSLLSLASDPVPNVRVLLAKALRQTLLEKAYFR
;
A
#
# COMPACT_ATOMS: atom_id res chain seq x y z
N ILE A 1 -13.48 9.70 9.69
CA ILE A 1 -13.35 10.88 8.77
C ILE A 1 -13.63 10.50 7.31
N LEU A 2 -13.03 9.43 6.78
CA LEU A 2 -13.27 8.98 5.39
C LEU A 2 -14.75 8.67 5.09
N GLU A 3 -15.52 8.23 6.08
CA GLU A 3 -16.96 7.96 5.96
C GLU A 3 -17.80 9.21 5.65
N LEU A 4 -17.30 10.41 5.99
CA LEU A 4 -18.01 11.68 5.79
C LEU A 4 -17.94 12.20 4.35
N TYR A 5 -17.03 11.65 3.53
CA TYR A 5 -16.72 12.12 2.19
C TYR A 5 -17.08 11.06 1.16
N ASN A 6 -17.44 11.46 -0.06
CA ASN A 6 -17.61 10.49 -1.15
C ASN A 6 -16.24 10.05 -1.70
N PRO A 7 -16.13 8.96 -2.48
CA PRO A 7 -14.86 8.49 -3.03
C PRO A 7 -14.07 9.56 -3.82
N ASN A 8 -14.73 10.41 -4.61
CA ASN A 8 -14.05 11.45 -5.37
C ASN A 8 -13.44 12.50 -4.43
N ASP A 9 -14.19 12.99 -3.44
CA ASP A 9 -13.67 13.95 -2.45
C ASP A 9 -12.46 13.40 -1.69
N VAL A 10 -12.49 12.11 -1.33
CA VAL A 10 -11.36 11.44 -0.69
C VAL A 10 -10.15 11.41 -1.61
N PHE A 11 -10.35 11.09 -2.90
CA PHE A 11 -9.29 11.05 -3.88
C PHE A 11 -8.71 12.44 -4.17
N ASP A 12 -9.55 13.48 -4.24
CA ASP A 12 -9.13 14.83 -4.59
C ASP A 12 -8.49 15.59 -3.43
N HIS A 13 -8.91 15.31 -2.19
CA HIS A 13 -8.50 16.11 -1.03
C HIS A 13 -7.62 15.37 -0.02
N LEU A 14 -7.82 14.07 0.16
CA LEU A 14 -7.15 13.31 1.22
C LEU A 14 -5.99 12.45 0.71
N ARG A 15 -6.02 12.07 -0.58
CA ARG A 15 -4.98 11.28 -1.24
C ARG A 15 -3.58 11.86 -1.02
N ASP A 16 -3.36 13.11 -1.39
CA ASP A 16 -2.02 13.72 -1.33
C ASP A 16 -1.53 13.90 0.10
N ILE A 17 -2.44 14.16 1.05
CA ILE A 17 -2.13 14.21 2.47
C ILE A 17 -1.65 12.85 2.95
N ALA A 18 -2.40 11.77 2.67
CA ALA A 18 -2.05 10.41 3.07
C ALA A 18 -0.69 9.98 2.50
N LEU A 19 -0.46 10.22 1.20
CA LEU A 19 0.80 9.89 0.53
C LEU A 19 1.99 10.71 1.06
N THR A 20 1.77 11.98 1.41
CA THR A 20 2.81 12.82 2.03
C THR A 20 3.20 12.29 3.40
N LEU A 21 2.22 11.96 4.24
CA LEU A 21 2.48 11.47 5.60
C LEU A 21 3.09 10.06 5.62
N CYS A 22 2.84 9.23 4.60
CA CYS A 22 3.54 7.96 4.40
C CYS A 22 5.05 8.15 4.17
N SER A 23 5.50 9.35 3.79
CA SER A 23 6.91 9.73 3.61
C SER A 23 7.46 10.59 4.74
N ASP A 24 6.73 10.73 5.86
CA ASP A 24 7.12 11.59 6.97
C ASP A 24 8.47 11.18 7.58
N LYS A 25 9.19 12.13 8.18
CA LYS A 25 10.48 11.87 8.83
C LYS A 25 10.32 11.02 10.09
N VAL A 26 9.21 11.16 10.81
CA VAL A 26 8.89 10.42 12.04
C VAL A 26 8.28 9.06 11.69
N SER A 27 8.85 7.98 12.24
CA SER A 27 8.39 6.61 11.99
C SER A 27 6.93 6.39 12.35
N GLU A 28 6.49 6.90 13.50
CA GLU A 28 5.13 6.67 13.98
C GLU A 28 4.08 7.39 13.13
N VAL A 29 4.43 8.55 12.57
CA VAL A 29 3.58 9.24 11.61
C VAL A 29 3.42 8.39 10.35
N ARG A 30 4.50 7.81 9.83
CA ARG A 30 4.42 6.90 8.67
C ARG A 30 3.56 5.69 8.97
N TRP A 31 3.73 5.05 10.13
CA TRP A 31 2.98 3.86 10.52
C TRP A 31 1.46 4.11 10.57
N ILE A 32 1.04 5.20 11.20
CA ILE A 32 -0.38 5.61 11.23
C ILE A 32 -0.87 5.92 9.81
N SER A 33 -0.01 6.51 8.97
CA SER A 33 -0.37 6.89 7.61
C SER A 33 -0.52 5.71 6.66
N PHE A 34 0.21 4.61 6.86
CA PHE A 34 -0.01 3.38 6.10
C PHE A 34 -1.43 2.84 6.31
N LYS A 35 -1.92 2.87 7.55
CA LYS A 35 -3.32 2.52 7.86
C LYS A 35 -4.31 3.46 7.19
N LEU A 36 -4.01 4.75 7.13
CA LEU A 36 -4.84 5.71 6.39
C LEU A 36 -4.86 5.40 4.88
N ALA A 37 -3.71 5.08 4.26
CA ALA A 37 -3.65 4.71 2.86
C ALA A 37 -4.49 3.43 2.59
N VAL A 38 -4.40 2.43 3.47
CA VAL A 38 -5.22 1.22 3.40
C VAL A 38 -6.71 1.56 3.50
N ALA A 39 -7.11 2.41 4.44
CA ALA A 39 -8.51 2.81 4.61
C ALA A 39 -9.06 3.61 3.42
N ILE A 40 -8.22 4.44 2.76
CA ILE A 40 -8.57 5.11 1.50
C ILE A 40 -8.82 4.09 0.40
N LEU A 41 -7.92 3.12 0.23
CA LEU A 41 -8.06 2.06 -0.77
C LEU A 41 -9.32 1.21 -0.49
N GLN A 42 -9.56 0.89 0.79
CA GLN A 42 -10.76 0.18 1.24
C GLN A 42 -12.03 0.90 0.82
N LYS A 43 -12.07 2.22 1.01
CA LYS A 43 -13.23 3.02 0.62
C LYS A 43 -13.49 2.94 -0.88
N PHE A 44 -12.45 2.99 -1.71
CA PHE A 44 -12.64 2.91 -3.17
C PHE A 44 -13.26 1.58 -3.59
N TYR A 45 -12.77 0.46 -3.07
CA TYR A 45 -13.35 -0.84 -3.38
C TYR A 45 -14.73 -1.07 -2.75
N ALA A 46 -14.96 -0.62 -1.52
CA ALA A 46 -16.27 -0.73 -0.86
C ALA A 46 -17.39 0.04 -1.59
N TYR A 47 -17.05 1.11 -2.32
CA TYR A 47 -17.98 1.91 -3.10
C TYR A 47 -17.95 1.58 -4.61
N ASN A 48 -17.33 0.46 -5.02
CA ASN A 48 -17.15 0.07 -6.42
C ASN A 48 -16.46 1.14 -7.31
N ALA A 49 -15.67 2.03 -6.70
CA ALA A 49 -14.89 3.06 -7.38
C ALA A 49 -13.53 2.50 -7.84
N THR A 50 -13.54 1.39 -8.58
CA THR A 50 -12.34 0.64 -8.97
C THR A 50 -11.33 1.50 -9.72
N SER A 51 -11.77 2.43 -10.57
CA SER A 51 -10.86 3.36 -11.27
C SER A 51 -10.06 4.25 -10.32
N LEU A 52 -10.68 4.74 -9.24
CA LEU A 52 -9.98 5.50 -8.20
C LEU A 52 -9.03 4.60 -7.40
N GLY A 53 -9.45 3.36 -7.12
CA GLY A 53 -8.60 2.33 -6.52
C GLY A 53 -7.32 2.09 -7.31
N LEU A 54 -7.44 1.84 -8.62
CA LEU A 54 -6.32 1.61 -9.53
C LEU A 54 -5.42 2.85 -9.65
N ASN A 55 -6.01 4.04 -9.76
CA ASN A 55 -5.23 5.28 -9.78
C ASN A 55 -4.44 5.47 -8.49
N PHE A 56 -5.03 5.15 -7.33
CA PHE A 56 -4.34 5.25 -6.05
C PHE A 56 -3.23 4.21 -5.90
N ILE A 57 -3.43 2.99 -6.39
CA ILE A 57 -2.38 1.95 -6.47
C ILE A 57 -1.20 2.44 -7.32
N ASN A 58 -1.47 3.04 -8.48
CA ASN A 58 -0.42 3.60 -9.33
C ASN A 58 0.37 4.71 -8.62
N GLU A 59 -0.29 5.59 -7.87
CA GLU A 59 0.39 6.59 -7.03
C GLU A 59 1.30 5.94 -5.98
N LEU A 60 0.83 4.88 -5.31
CA LEU A 60 1.64 4.15 -4.32
C LEU A 60 2.89 3.53 -4.95
N ILE A 61 2.75 2.92 -6.14
CA ILE A 61 3.86 2.32 -6.88
C ILE A 61 4.86 3.42 -7.29
N MET A 62 4.37 4.48 -7.94
CA MET A 62 5.23 5.55 -8.43
C MET A 62 5.99 6.26 -7.32
N ARG A 63 5.35 6.52 -6.16
CA ARG A 63 5.98 7.23 -5.05
C ARG A 63 6.88 6.35 -4.19
N PHE A 64 6.45 5.13 -3.87
CA PHE A 64 7.13 4.31 -2.87
C PHE A 64 7.95 3.17 -3.48
N ARG A 65 7.38 2.41 -4.41
CA ARG A 65 8.11 1.28 -5.02
C ARG A 65 9.34 1.77 -5.77
N HIS A 66 9.22 2.86 -6.53
CA HIS A 66 10.32 3.47 -7.28
C HIS A 66 11.08 4.55 -6.51
N CYS A 67 10.85 4.68 -5.20
CA CYS A 67 11.53 5.70 -4.39
C CYS A 67 13.05 5.54 -4.45
N SER A 68 13.76 6.64 -4.69
CA SER A 68 15.23 6.67 -4.69
C SER A 68 15.81 6.29 -3.31
N LYS A 69 15.11 6.67 -2.23
CA LYS A 69 15.48 6.33 -0.86
C LYS A 69 14.94 4.94 -0.49
N TRP A 70 15.81 4.11 0.08
CA TRP A 70 15.44 2.76 0.53
C TRP A 70 14.30 2.76 1.55
N ILE A 71 14.20 3.79 2.40
CA ILE A 71 13.12 3.95 3.38
C ILE A 71 11.75 4.03 2.67
N GLY A 72 11.65 4.72 1.53
CA GLY A 72 10.40 4.78 0.76
C GLY A 72 10.03 3.42 0.15
N ARG A 73 11.04 2.65 -0.29
CA ARG A 73 10.80 1.29 -0.81
C ARG A 73 10.40 0.31 0.30
N GLN A 74 10.89 0.50 1.52
CA GLN A 74 10.38 -0.22 2.69
C GLN A 74 8.94 0.17 3.03
N ALA A 75 8.59 1.45 2.94
CA ALA A 75 7.22 1.91 3.12
C ALA A 75 6.27 1.21 2.15
N PHE A 76 6.67 1.00 0.89
CA PHE A 76 5.88 0.22 -0.07
C PHE A 76 5.58 -1.20 0.42
N ALA A 77 6.59 -1.91 0.94
CA ALA A 77 6.41 -3.25 1.49
C ALA A 77 5.46 -3.26 2.70
N PHE A 78 5.58 -2.30 3.61
CA PHE A 78 4.66 -2.17 4.76
C PHE A 78 3.23 -1.82 4.35
N ILE A 79 3.04 -0.95 3.36
CA ILE A 79 1.71 -0.62 2.83
C ILE A 79 1.07 -1.87 2.21
N CYS A 80 1.80 -2.62 1.38
CA CYS A 80 1.29 -3.86 0.80
C CYS A 80 0.96 -4.91 1.86
N GLN A 81 1.76 -4.99 2.92
CA GLN A 81 1.47 -5.84 4.07
C GLN A 81 0.16 -5.44 4.75
N ALA A 82 0.00 -4.15 5.06
CA ALA A 82 -1.22 -3.65 5.71
C ALA A 82 -2.47 -3.83 4.82
N VAL A 83 -2.35 -3.69 3.50
CA VAL A 83 -3.44 -3.98 2.54
C VAL A 83 -3.95 -5.42 2.68
N VAL A 84 -3.04 -6.39 2.81
CA VAL A 84 -3.39 -7.81 2.96
C VAL A 84 -3.91 -8.12 4.37
N GLU A 85 -3.30 -7.54 5.41
CA GLU A 85 -3.72 -7.74 6.79
C GLU A 85 -5.17 -7.27 7.02
N GLU A 86 -5.53 -6.10 6.46
CA GLU A 86 -6.85 -5.48 6.61
C GLU A 86 -7.87 -5.92 5.54
N GLU A 87 -7.46 -6.75 4.56
CA GLU A 87 -8.33 -7.25 3.47
C GLU A 87 -9.08 -6.11 2.76
N CYS A 88 -8.39 -5.00 2.51
CA CYS A 88 -9.05 -3.77 2.05
C CYS A 88 -9.50 -3.79 0.58
N MET A 89 -9.13 -4.81 -0.18
CA MET A 89 -9.46 -4.94 -1.60
C MET A 89 -9.63 -6.42 -1.98
N PRO A 90 -10.33 -6.71 -3.10
CA PRO A 90 -10.39 -8.06 -3.64
C PRO A 90 -9.01 -8.65 -3.90
N VAL A 91 -8.87 -9.96 -3.66
CA VAL A 91 -7.59 -10.67 -3.77
C VAL A 91 -7.01 -10.61 -5.18
N ASP A 92 -7.86 -10.79 -6.19
CA ASP A 92 -7.51 -10.66 -7.62
C ASP A 92 -6.92 -9.29 -7.93
N GLN A 93 -7.51 -8.23 -7.39
CA GLN A 93 -7.02 -6.86 -7.57
C GLN A 93 -5.64 -6.65 -6.94
N PHE A 94 -5.38 -7.26 -5.76
CA PHE A 94 -4.05 -7.20 -5.15
C PHE A 94 -3.02 -7.98 -5.97
N VAL A 95 -3.36 -9.21 -6.37
CA VAL A 95 -2.48 -10.10 -7.15
C VAL A 95 -2.14 -9.50 -8.51
N GLU A 96 -3.09 -8.84 -9.17
CA GLU A 96 -2.88 -8.23 -10.47
C GLU A 96 -2.06 -6.94 -10.38
N HIS A 97 -2.35 -6.06 -9.43
CA HIS A 97 -1.85 -4.69 -9.47
C HIS A 97 -0.75 -4.35 -8.45
N LEU A 98 -0.72 -5.00 -7.28
CA LEU A 98 0.26 -4.69 -6.22
C LEU A 98 1.34 -5.77 -6.08
N LEU A 99 0.97 -7.04 -6.15
CA LEU A 99 1.89 -8.16 -5.92
C LEU A 99 3.10 -8.16 -6.87
N PRO A 100 3.00 -7.89 -8.19
CA PRO A 100 4.17 -7.87 -9.07
C PRO A 100 5.17 -6.79 -8.66
N SER A 101 4.67 -5.61 -8.31
CA SER A 101 5.47 -4.49 -7.80
C SER A 101 6.13 -4.84 -6.47
N LEU A 102 5.42 -5.54 -5.57
CA LEU A 102 5.97 -6.01 -4.29
C LEU A 102 7.08 -7.03 -4.50
N LEU A 103 6.86 -8.07 -5.30
CA LEU A 103 7.84 -9.13 -5.57
C LEU A 103 9.09 -8.61 -6.27
N SER A 104 8.97 -7.55 -7.08
CA SER A 104 10.15 -6.94 -7.71
C SER A 104 11.15 -6.35 -6.70
N LEU A 105 10.75 -6.11 -5.42
CA LEU A 105 11.68 -5.73 -4.35
C LEU A 105 12.64 -6.86 -3.95
N ALA A 106 12.43 -8.10 -4.41
CA ALA A 106 13.35 -9.20 -4.15
C ALA A 106 14.75 -8.94 -4.73
N SER A 107 14.82 -8.13 -5.79
CA SER A 107 16.07 -7.71 -6.43
C SER A 107 16.56 -6.33 -5.95
N ASP A 108 16.00 -5.78 -4.86
CA ASP A 108 16.43 -4.47 -4.35
C ASP A 108 17.91 -4.49 -3.97
N PRO A 109 18.71 -3.46 -4.31
CA PRO A 109 20.12 -3.42 -3.95
C PRO A 109 20.36 -3.39 -2.43
N VAL A 110 19.40 -2.88 -1.65
CA VAL A 110 19.55 -2.72 -0.19
C VAL A 110 19.05 -3.97 0.55
N PRO A 111 19.92 -4.70 1.28
CA PRO A 111 19.52 -5.92 1.97
C PRO A 111 18.36 -5.75 2.95
N ASN A 112 18.30 -4.60 3.64
CA ASN A 112 17.22 -4.30 4.59
C ASN A 112 15.84 -4.21 3.91
N VAL A 113 15.78 -3.79 2.65
CA VAL A 113 14.53 -3.80 1.87
C VAL A 113 14.12 -5.24 1.56
N ARG A 114 15.07 -6.07 1.13
CA ARG A 114 14.82 -7.51 0.85
C ARG A 114 14.37 -8.28 2.09
N VAL A 115 14.97 -8.01 3.25
CA VAL A 115 14.57 -8.64 4.53
C VAL A 115 13.14 -8.25 4.91
N LEU A 116 12.75 -6.99 4.74
CA LEU A 116 11.37 -6.57 5.01
C LEU A 116 10.38 -7.18 4.02
N LEU A 117 10.73 -7.29 2.73
CA LEU A 117 9.92 -8.02 1.78
C LEU A 117 9.69 -9.46 2.25
N ALA A 118 10.74 -10.18 2.64
CA ALA A 118 10.62 -11.56 3.10
C ALA A 118 9.70 -11.66 4.34
N LYS A 119 9.77 -10.70 5.27
CA LYS A 119 8.84 -10.61 6.41
C LYS A 119 7.41 -10.37 5.98
N ALA A 120 7.19 -9.39 5.11
CA ALA A 120 5.87 -9.08 4.55
C ALA A 120 5.28 -10.31 3.86
N LEU A 121 6.00 -10.97 2.95
CA LEU A 121 5.54 -12.18 2.26
C LEU A 121 5.22 -13.33 3.23
N ARG A 122 6.02 -13.50 4.29
CA ARG A 122 5.74 -14.52 5.31
C ARG A 122 4.42 -14.23 6.04
N GLN A 123 4.15 -12.96 6.37
CA GLN A 123 2.95 -12.56 7.10
C GLN A 123 1.71 -12.48 6.20
N THR A 124 1.88 -12.16 4.91
CA THR A 124 0.77 -12.04 3.97
C THR A 124 0.44 -13.36 3.28
N LEU A 125 1.40 -13.95 2.57
CA LEU A 125 1.14 -15.06 1.66
C LEU A 125 1.04 -16.41 2.37
N LEU A 126 1.89 -16.64 3.37
CA LEU A 126 1.94 -17.94 4.06
C LEU A 126 0.83 -18.09 5.10
N GLU A 127 0.43 -16.99 5.75
CA GLU A 127 -0.60 -17.02 6.80
C GLU A 127 -2.03 -16.92 6.21
N LYS A 128 -2.23 -16.18 5.10
CA LYS A 128 -3.57 -15.99 4.49
C LYS A 128 -3.87 -16.84 3.25
N ALA A 129 -3.03 -17.83 2.93
CA ALA A 129 -3.32 -18.84 1.90
C ALA A 129 -3.67 -18.30 0.50
N TYR A 130 -3.04 -17.19 0.07
CA TYR A 130 -3.17 -16.66 -1.30
C TYR A 130 -2.69 -17.62 -2.41
N PHE A 131 -2.05 -18.74 -2.03
CA PHE A 131 -1.45 -19.75 -2.92
C PHE A 131 -1.76 -21.21 -2.50
N ARG A 132 -2.88 -21.47 -1.79
CA ARG A 132 -3.35 -22.85 -1.58
C ARG A 132 -4.34 -23.28 -2.66
#